data_AF-A0A520T5L7-F1
#
_entry.id   AF-A0A520T5L7-F1
#
_cell.length_a   1.000
_cell.length_b   1.000
_cell.length_c   1.000
_cell.angle_alpha   90.00
_cell.angle_beta   90.00
_cell.angle_gamma   90.00
#
_symmetry.space_group_name_H-M   'P 1'
#
loop_
_entity.id
_entity.type
_entity.pdbx_description
1 polymer ?
#
loop_
_entity_poly.entity_id
_entity_poly.type
_entity_poly.pdbx_seq_one_letter_code
_entity_poly.pdbx_strand_id
1 'polypeptide(L)' 'MRPEIIFPIIYLGCLLILVGPRFLNTNSSLKQFLSNLGIWAIIVLAISVAYQAYHYFLP' A
#
# COMPACT_ATOMS: atom_id res chain seq x y z
N MET A 1 -8.45 -17.08 16.11
CA MET A 1 -7.54 -16.09 15.48
C MET A 1 -8.17 -14.71 15.60
N ARG A 2 -7.37 -13.65 15.74
CA ARG A 2 -7.83 -12.27 15.99
C ARG A 2 -8.33 -11.58 14.71
N PRO A 3 -9.60 -11.15 14.62
CA PRO A 3 -10.17 -10.51 13.42
C PRO A 3 -9.33 -9.33 12.90
N GLU A 4 -8.76 -8.55 13.80
CA GLU A 4 -7.89 -7.41 13.54
C GLU A 4 -6.60 -7.76 12.77
N ILE A 5 -6.23 -9.05 12.70
CA ILE A 5 -5.11 -9.54 11.89
C ILE A 5 -5.60 -10.18 10.59
N ILE A 6 -6.74 -10.86 10.62
CA ILE A 6 -7.27 -11.62 9.49
C ILE A 6 -7.78 -10.69 8.38
N PHE A 7 -8.53 -9.64 8.74
CA PHE A 7 -9.08 -8.72 7.74
C PHE A 7 -8.02 -7.99 6.92
N PRO A 8 -6.94 -7.44 7.52
CA PRO A 8 -5.84 -6.85 6.76
C PRO A 8 -5.19 -7.82 5.78
N ILE A 9 -4.97 -9.07 6.19
CA ILE A 9 -4.34 -10.10 5.34
C ILE A 9 -5.22 -10.45 4.15
N ILE A 10 -6.53 -10.66 4.38
CA ILE A 10 -7.48 -10.95 3.30
C ILE A 10 -7.60 -9.77 2.35
N TYR A 11 -7.73 -8.55 2.90
CA TYR A 11 -7.80 -7.33 2.09
C TYR A 11 -6.58 -7.17 1.21
N LEU A 12 -5.37 -7.31 1.78
CA LEU A 12 -4.12 -7.21 1.03
C LEU A 12 -4.02 -8.33 -0.03
N GLY A 13 -4.38 -9.56 0.33
CA GLY A 13 -4.39 -10.69 -0.59
C GLY A 13 -5.31 -10.44 -1.79
N CYS A 14 -6.56 -10.04 -1.55
CA CYS A 14 -7.51 -9.71 -2.61
C CYS A 14 -7.04 -8.54 -3.47
N LEU A 15 -6.50 -7.48 -2.86
CA LEU A 15 -5.95 -6.32 -3.56
C LEU A 15 -4.78 -6.72 -4.48
N LEU A 16 -3.86 -7.56 -4.00
CA LEU A 16 -2.73 -8.05 -4.78
C LEU A 16 -3.18 -8.96 -5.91
N ILE A 17 -4.20 -9.80 -5.73
CA ILE A 17 -4.75 -10.63 -6.81
C ILE A 17 -5.40 -9.75 -7.88
N LEU A 18 -6.15 -8.72 -7.48
CA LEU A 18 -6.87 -7.85 -8.40
C LEU A 18 -5.93 -6.90 -9.18
N VAL A 19 -4.95 -6.32 -8.49
CA VAL A 19 -4.09 -5.26 -9.03
C VAL A 19 -2.72 -5.79 -9.46
N GLY A 20 -2.20 -6.81 -8.78
CA GLY A 20 -0.85 -7.34 -8.96
C GLY A 20 -0.51 -7.77 -10.39
N PRO A 21 -1.35 -8.54 -11.11
CA PRO A 21 -1.03 -8.95 -12.49
C PRO A 21 -0.86 -7.76 -13.43
N ARG A 22 -1.76 -6.78 -13.34
CA ARG A 22 -1.71 -5.57 -14.17
C ARG A 22 -0.55 -4.66 -13.76
N PHE A 23 -0.28 -4.56 -12.46
CA PHE A 23 0.86 -3.82 -11.93
C PHE A 23 2.19 -4.39 -12.42
N LEU A 24 2.38 -5.71 -12.38
CA LEU A 24 3.59 -6.35 -12.89
C LEU A 24 3.73 -6.18 -14.42
N ASN A 25 2.63 -6.26 -15.16
CA ASN A 25 2.64 -6.07 -16.61
C ASN A 25 3.01 -4.63 -17.02
N THR A 26 2.49 -3.61 -16.33
CA THR A 26 2.83 -2.20 -16.62
C THR A 26 4.21 -1.78 -16.09
N ASN A 27 4.84 -2.62 -15.25
CA ASN A 27 6.15 -2.41 -14.66
C ASN A 27 7.13 -3.51 -15.09
N SER A 28 7.26 -3.71 -16.40
CA SER A 28 7.96 -4.85 -16.98
C SER A 28 9.49 -4.86 -16.75
N SER A 29 10.09 -3.73 -16.37
CA SER A 29 11.51 -3.66 -16.00
C SER A 29 11.68 -3.48 -14.49
N LEU A 30 12.69 -4.14 -13.92
CA LEU A 30 13.01 -4.03 -12.49
C LEU A 30 13.25 -2.56 -12.06
N LYS A 31 13.87 -1.75 -12.93
CA LYS A 31 14.06 -0.32 -12.68
C LYS A 31 12.74 0.44 -12.59
N GLN A 32 11.79 0.17 -13.49
CA GLN A 32 10.47 0.81 -13.50
C GLN A 32 9.62 0.32 -12.31
N PHE A 33 9.66 -0.98 -12.02
CA PHE A 33 9.01 -1.56 -10.86
C PHE A 33 9.48 -0.91 -9.56
N LEU A 34 10.80 -0.83 -9.33
CA LEU A 34 11.35 -0.19 -8.12
C LEU A 34 11.08 1.31 -8.07
N SER A 35 11.13 2.02 -9.20
CA SER A 35 10.79 3.44 -9.27
C SER A 35 9.33 3.68 -8.88
N ASN A 36 8.41 2.90 -9.43
CA ASN A 36 6.99 3.04 -9.15
C ASN A 36 6.63 2.57 -7.74
N LEU A 37 7.27 1.50 -7.24
CA LEU A 37 7.15 1.07 -5.85
C LEU A 37 7.65 2.14 -4.87
N GLY A 38 8.76 2.81 -5.19
CA GLY A 38 9.29 3.92 -4.40
C GLY A 38 8.31 5.09 -4.30
N ILE A 39 7.66 5.47 -5.41
CA ILE A 39 6.62 6.52 -5.41
C ILE A 39 5.43 6.09 -4.52
N TRP A 40 4.95 4.85 -4.66
CA TRP A 40 3.88 4.32 -3.82
C TRP A 40 4.26 4.31 -2.33
N ALA A 41 5.50 3.95 -1.99
CA ALA A 41 5.98 3.97 -0.62
C ALA A 41 5.97 5.40 -0.03
N ILE A 42 6.40 6.41 -0.79
CA ILE A 42 6.34 7.81 -0.37
C ILE A 42 4.90 8.27 -0.13
N ILE A 43 3.97 7.91 -1.02
CA ILE A 43 2.54 8.24 -0.87
C ILE A 43 1.97 7.63 0.41
N VAL A 44 2.23 6.34 0.67
CA VAL A 44 1.75 5.66 1.88
C VAL A 44 2.34 6.31 3.14
N LEU A 45 3.62 6.67 3.14
CA LEU A 45 4.26 7.36 4.25
C LEU A 45 3.63 8.74 4.49
N ALA A 46 3.41 9.51 3.44
CA ALA A 46 2.77 10.84 3.54
C ALA A 46 1.36 10.75 4.13
N ILE A 47 0.53 9.80 3.66
CA ILE A 47 -0.81 9.58 4.20
C ILE A 47 -0.75 9.13 5.66
N SER A 48 0.16 8.22 6.00
CA SER A 48 0.32 7.71 7.37
C SER A 48 0.70 8.83 8.35
N VAL A 49 1.68 9.66 7.96
CA VAL A 49 2.10 10.82 8.76
C VAL A 49 0.97 11.84 8.87
N ALA A 50 0.25 12.13 7.79
CA ALA A 50 -0.88 13.06 7.81
C ALA A 50 -2.02 12.56 8.70
N TYR A 51 -2.35 11.26 8.64
CA TYR A 51 -3.35 10.64 9.50
C TYR A 51 -2.94 10.68 10.98
N GLN A 52 -1.67 10.35 11.27
CA GLN A 52 -1.11 10.43 12.61
C GLN A 52 -1.16 11.87 13.14
N ALA A 53 -0.77 12.85 12.32
CA ALA A 53 -0.82 14.26 12.66
C ALA A 53 -2.25 14.73 12.89
N TYR A 54 -3.20 14.37 12.01
CA TYR A 54 -4.62 14.67 12.18
C TYR A 54 -5.11 14.17 13.54
N HIS A 55 -4.89 12.90 13.86
CA HIS A 55 -5.33 12.32 15.13
C HIS A 55 -4.63 12.93 16.36
N TYR A 56 -3.38 13.39 16.21
CA TYR A 56 -2.63 14.03 17.28
C TYR A 56 -3.06 15.48 17.54
N PHE A 57 -3.35 16.25 16.48
CA PHE A 57 -3.66 17.69 16.57
C PHE A 57 -5.16 17.99 16.62
N LEU A 58 -6.01 17.10 16.11
CA LEU A 58 -7.46 17.24 16.05
C LEU A 58 -8.09 15.99 16.67
N PRO A 59 -8.59 16.09 17.93
CA PRO A 59 -9.21 14.98 18.64
C PRO A 59 -10.59 14.60 18.08
#